data_AF-A0AAD5TAF2-F1
#
_entry.id   AF-A0AAD5TAF2-F1
#
_cell.length_a   1.000
_cell.length_b   1.000
_cell.length_c   1.000
_cell.angle_alpha   90.00
_cell.angle_beta   90.00
_cell.angle_gamma   90.00
#
_symmetry.space_group_name_H-M   'P 1'
#
loop_
_entity.id
_entity.type
_entity.pdbx_description
1 polymer ?
#
loop_
_entity_poly.entity_id
_entity_poly.type
_entity_poly.pdbx_seq_one_letter_code
_entity_poly.pdbx_strand_id
1 'polypeptide(L)'
;MNAFKQIQDSIDAQDKHVKMMAAYPDVPERLYLLFLGICIAAALLVSLTTPFAMPWWAIFLNTLLCVIFILPFGIILAVSGFSLYMNVFTEFIIGLMIPGQTVAVMAFKSWGTNNANQALALTADLKLGQYLHIAPYSMVFAQFWGTFLNAVCSTGACWYMMFHSGSLLLTGPDWQYAGFQVFYSAGGIWGAIGPQRFFGCLGVSTSLCIGAKNGSI
;
A
#
# COMPACT_ATOMS: atom_id res chain seq x y z
N MET A 1 10.91 24.85 -12.38
CA MET A 1 9.73 24.11 -12.88
C MET A 1 9.54 24.18 -14.39
N ASN A 2 9.98 25.26 -15.09
CA ASN A 2 9.74 25.38 -16.53
C ASN A 2 10.70 24.58 -17.43
N ALA A 3 11.95 24.34 -17.00
CA ALA A 3 12.93 23.63 -17.83
C ALA A 3 12.62 22.13 -18.03
N PHE A 4 12.18 21.43 -16.98
CA PHE A 4 11.75 20.02 -17.10
C PHE A 4 10.49 19.89 -17.95
N LYS A 5 9.54 20.83 -17.81
CA LYS A 5 8.36 20.89 -18.67
C LYS A 5 8.73 21.12 -20.14
N GLN A 6 9.67 22.02 -20.42
CA GLN A 6 10.13 22.29 -21.78
C GLN A 6 10.81 21.08 -22.45
N ILE A 7 11.59 20.30 -21.68
CA ILE A 7 12.25 19.08 -22.18
C ILE A 7 11.19 17.99 -22.41
N GLN A 8 10.27 17.81 -21.47
CA GLN A 8 9.13 16.90 -21.58
C GLN A 8 8.28 17.22 -22.82
N ASP A 9 7.91 18.49 -23.00
CA ASP A 9 7.15 18.99 -24.15
C ASP A 9 7.87 18.71 -25.48
N SER A 10 9.21 18.79 -25.52
CA SER A 10 9.98 18.53 -26.75
C SER A 10 9.99 17.05 -27.17
N ILE A 11 9.92 16.13 -26.20
CA ILE A 11 9.87 14.68 -26.42
C ILE A 11 8.43 14.26 -26.74
N ASP A 12 7.46 14.78 -25.99
CA ASP A 12 6.04 14.46 -26.11
C ASP A 12 5.38 15.14 -27.33
N ALA A 13 5.95 16.23 -27.86
CA ALA A 13 5.49 16.90 -29.09
C ALA A 13 5.62 16.04 -30.37
N GLN A 14 6.30 14.88 -30.33
CA GLN A 14 6.32 13.95 -31.45
C GLN A 14 5.23 12.86 -31.36
N ASP A 15 4.61 12.65 -30.18
CA ASP A 15 3.57 11.62 -30.00
C ASP A 15 2.20 12.13 -30.47
N LYS A 16 1.55 11.34 -31.33
CA LYS A 16 0.22 11.64 -31.89
C LYS A 16 -0.86 11.63 -30.80
N HIS A 17 -0.74 10.77 -29.78
CA HIS A 17 -1.68 10.71 -28.67
C HIS A 17 -1.61 11.96 -27.79
N VAL A 18 -0.41 12.47 -27.53
CA VAL A 18 -0.22 13.71 -26.76
C VAL A 18 -0.79 14.91 -27.51
N LYS A 19 -0.58 15.00 -28.83
CA LYS A 19 -1.20 16.06 -29.66
C LYS A 19 -2.72 16.04 -29.61
N MET A 20 -3.33 14.86 -29.59
CA MET A 20 -4.78 14.71 -29.46
C MET A 20 -5.27 15.03 -28.03
N MET A 21 -4.46 14.76 -27.01
CA MET A 21 -4.77 15.09 -25.62
C MET A 21 -4.56 16.57 -25.26
N ALA A 22 -3.79 17.34 -26.05
CA ALA A 22 -3.53 18.77 -25.83
C ALA A 22 -4.80 19.65 -25.85
N ALA A 23 -5.93 19.13 -26.35
CA ALA A 23 -7.23 19.80 -26.28
C ALA A 23 -7.85 19.77 -24.87
N TYR A 24 -7.41 18.87 -23.99
CA TYR A 24 -7.91 18.74 -22.64
C TYR A 24 -6.99 19.43 -21.63
N PRO A 25 -7.55 20.17 -20.65
CA PRO A 25 -6.75 20.76 -19.60
C PRO A 25 -6.17 19.66 -18.70
N ASP A 26 -4.88 19.76 -18.38
CA ASP A 26 -4.25 18.90 -17.40
C ASP A 26 -4.73 19.21 -15.98
N VAL A 27 -4.70 18.19 -15.12
CA VAL A 27 -4.96 18.36 -13.69
C VAL A 27 -3.73 19.00 -13.04
N PRO A 28 -3.85 20.16 -12.39
CA PRO A 28 -2.71 20.82 -11.77
C PRO A 28 -2.13 19.95 -10.65
N GLU A 29 -0.79 19.79 -10.65
CA GLU A 29 -0.02 19.03 -9.65
C GLU A 29 -0.35 19.42 -8.20
N ARG A 30 -0.71 20.69 -7.99
CA ARG A 30 -1.10 21.23 -6.68
C ARG A 30 -2.34 20.55 -6.09
N LEU A 31 -3.28 20.11 -6.93
CA LEU A 31 -4.47 19.39 -6.46
C LEU A 31 -4.10 18.01 -5.90
N TYR A 32 -3.16 17.30 -6.54
CA TYR A 32 -2.65 16.04 -6.01
C TYR A 32 -1.91 16.23 -4.69
N LEU A 33 -1.09 17.28 -4.57
CA LEU A 33 -0.40 17.61 -3.32
C LEU A 33 -1.37 18.02 -2.19
N LEU A 34 -2.40 18.80 -2.52
CA LEU A 34 -3.45 19.17 -1.57
C LEU A 34 -4.23 17.95 -1.10
N PHE A 35 -4.59 17.06 -2.02
CA PHE A 35 -5.25 15.80 -1.70
C PHE A 35 -4.39 14.90 -0.80
N LEU A 36 -3.10 14.75 -1.13
CA LEU A 36 -2.14 14.03 -0.28
C LEU A 36 -2.07 14.63 1.13
N GLY A 37 -2.03 15.96 1.24
CA GLY A 37 -2.04 16.66 2.53
C GLY A 37 -3.29 16.37 3.35
N ILE A 38 -4.48 16.38 2.72
CA ILE A 38 -5.74 16.04 3.37
C ILE A 38 -5.72 14.57 3.86
N CYS A 39 -5.24 13.63 3.05
CA CYS A 39 -5.14 12.23 3.43
C CYS A 39 -4.18 12.02 4.61
N ILE A 40 -3.03 12.70 4.64
CA ILE A 40 -2.08 12.63 5.76
C ILE A 40 -2.70 13.22 7.04
N ALA A 41 -3.42 14.35 6.93
CA ALA A 41 -4.12 14.93 8.07
C ALA A 41 -5.19 13.99 8.63
N ALA A 42 -5.96 13.34 7.75
CA ALA A 42 -6.93 12.31 8.14
C ALA A 42 -6.24 11.10 8.82
N ALA A 43 -5.09 10.66 8.29
CA ALA A 43 -4.26 9.62 8.90
C ALA A 43 -3.89 9.94 10.34
N LEU A 44 -3.39 11.15 10.56
CA LEU A 44 -2.94 11.64 11.86
C LEU A 44 -4.11 11.71 12.83
N LEU A 45 -5.26 12.20 12.37
CA LEU A 45 -6.48 12.25 13.19
C LEU A 45 -6.87 10.85 13.63
N VAL A 46 -6.97 9.88 12.71
CA VAL A 46 -7.32 8.48 13.04
C VAL A 46 -6.31 7.86 14.00
N SER A 47 -5.02 8.14 13.82
CA SER A 47 -3.96 7.62 14.70
C SER A 47 -4.03 8.19 16.11
N LEU A 48 -4.55 9.40 16.29
CA LEU A 48 -4.68 10.07 17.60
C LEU A 48 -6.00 9.72 18.30
N THR A 49 -7.09 9.53 17.54
CA THR A 49 -8.41 9.22 18.11
C THR A 49 -8.60 7.75 18.44
N THR A 50 -7.83 6.86 17.79
CA THR A 50 -8.02 5.41 17.88
C THR A 50 -6.86 4.77 18.63
N PRO A 51 -7.08 3.73 19.47
CA PRO A 51 -6.01 3.09 20.23
C PRO A 51 -5.11 2.17 19.37
N PHE A 52 -4.69 2.61 18.18
CA PHE A 52 -3.81 1.85 17.29
C PHE A 52 -2.35 1.82 17.76
N ALA A 53 -2.00 2.61 18.79
CA ALA A 53 -0.63 2.76 19.33
C ALA A 53 0.44 3.14 18.29
N MET A 54 0.01 3.56 17.09
CA MET A 54 0.91 3.99 16.01
C MET A 54 1.44 5.39 16.32
N PRO A 55 2.76 5.61 16.31
CA PRO A 55 3.32 6.93 16.54
C PRO A 55 3.15 7.81 15.29
N TRP A 56 2.96 9.12 15.50
CA TRP A 56 2.71 10.09 14.44
C TRP A 56 3.78 10.13 13.35
N TRP A 57 5.06 9.90 13.70
CA TRP A 57 6.18 9.89 12.75
C TRP A 57 6.11 8.70 11.78
N ALA A 58 5.46 7.60 12.17
CA ALA A 58 5.38 6.42 11.34
C ALA A 58 4.51 6.66 10.09
N ILE A 59 3.54 7.57 10.15
CA ILE A 59 2.74 7.95 8.97
C ILE A 59 3.64 8.62 7.91
N PHE A 60 4.50 9.55 8.32
CA PHE A 60 5.42 10.22 7.41
C PHE A 60 6.47 9.26 6.84
N LEU A 61 7.01 8.39 7.69
CA LEU A 61 7.95 7.34 7.24
C LEU A 61 7.29 6.44 6.19
N ASN A 62 6.04 6.02 6.42
CA ASN A 62 5.32 5.17 5.49
C ASN A 62 5.08 5.86 4.15
N THR A 63 4.61 7.11 4.18
CA THR A 63 4.38 7.89 2.95
C THR A 63 5.68 8.08 2.17
N LEU A 64 6.80 8.39 2.84
CA LEU A 64 8.10 8.49 2.20
C LEU A 64 8.50 7.17 1.53
N LEU A 65 8.27 6.05 2.22
CA LEU A 65 8.58 4.73 1.73
C LEU A 65 7.73 4.39 0.50
N CYS A 66 6.42 4.68 0.52
CA CYS A 66 5.57 4.57 -0.66
C CYS A 66 6.14 5.34 -1.86
N VAL A 67 6.51 6.62 -1.67
CA VAL A 67 7.04 7.46 -2.77
C VAL A 67 8.30 6.85 -3.40
N ILE A 68 9.21 6.31 -2.58
CA ILE A 68 10.44 5.68 -3.06
C ILE A 68 10.15 4.40 -3.83
N PHE A 69 9.24 3.55 -3.32
CA PHE A 69 8.99 2.21 -3.89
C PHE A 69 7.95 2.17 -5.01
N ILE A 70 7.11 3.21 -5.16
CA ILE A 70 6.16 3.31 -6.27
C ILE A 70 6.89 3.28 -7.62
N LEU A 71 8.02 3.99 -7.75
CA LEU A 71 8.77 4.06 -9.01
C LEU A 71 9.36 2.71 -9.45
N PRO A 72 10.16 1.99 -8.63
CA PRO A 72 10.70 0.70 -9.03
C PRO A 72 9.60 -0.36 -9.22
N PHE A 73 8.56 -0.38 -8.37
CA PHE A 73 7.46 -1.33 -8.53
C PHE A 73 6.64 -1.05 -9.79
N GLY A 74 6.44 0.22 -10.13
CA GLY A 74 5.77 0.63 -11.37
C GLY A 74 6.56 0.21 -12.61
N ILE A 75 7.89 0.35 -12.60
CA ILE A 75 8.75 -0.11 -13.70
C ILE A 75 8.66 -1.62 -13.86
N ILE A 76 8.76 -2.38 -12.76
CA ILE A 76 8.69 -3.85 -12.81
C ILE A 76 7.31 -4.29 -13.32
N LEU A 77 6.24 -3.68 -12.83
CA LEU A 77 4.88 -3.95 -13.31
C LEU A 77 4.74 -3.65 -14.81
N ALA A 78 5.28 -2.53 -15.27
CA ALA A 78 5.20 -2.11 -16.67
C ALA A 78 5.98 -3.04 -17.63
N VAL A 79 7.12 -3.58 -17.18
CA VAL A 79 7.99 -4.44 -18.02
C VAL A 79 7.57 -5.91 -17.95
N SER A 80 7.29 -6.41 -16.75
CA SER A 80 7.05 -7.84 -16.52
C SER A 80 5.57 -8.23 -16.46
N GLY A 81 4.68 -7.26 -16.24
CA GLY A 81 3.27 -7.53 -15.94
C GLY A 81 3.02 -8.09 -14.54
N PHE A 82 4.07 -8.28 -13.72
CA PHE A 82 3.97 -8.81 -12.37
C PHE A 82 3.81 -7.70 -11.33
N SER A 83 2.78 -7.81 -10.47
CA SER A 83 2.53 -6.86 -9.38
C SER A 83 3.30 -7.24 -8.12
N LEU A 84 4.20 -6.36 -7.69
CA LEU A 84 4.90 -6.47 -6.42
C LEU A 84 4.14 -5.75 -5.31
N TYR A 85 4.07 -6.39 -4.15
CA TYR A 85 3.40 -5.84 -2.97
C TYR A 85 4.41 -5.46 -1.91
N MET A 86 4.24 -4.28 -1.32
CA MET A 86 5.11 -3.74 -0.26
C MET A 86 4.86 -4.36 1.13
N ASN A 87 4.05 -5.43 1.17
CA ASN A 87 3.46 -5.95 2.39
C ASN A 87 4.51 -6.42 3.41
N VAL A 88 5.40 -7.32 2.97
CA VAL A 88 6.43 -7.90 3.84
C VAL A 88 7.52 -6.88 4.15
N PHE A 89 7.84 -6.01 3.20
CA PHE A 89 8.88 -5.00 3.36
C PHE A 89 8.50 -3.93 4.39
N THR A 90 7.25 -3.46 4.34
CA THR A 90 6.72 -2.52 5.35
C THR A 90 6.66 -3.16 6.72
N GLU A 91 6.16 -4.39 6.82
CA GLU A 91 6.12 -5.17 8.07
C GLU A 91 7.50 -5.33 8.71
N PHE A 92 8.51 -5.64 7.89
CA PHE A 92 9.88 -5.81 8.37
C PHE A 92 10.44 -4.52 8.97
N ILE A 93 10.30 -3.39 8.26
CA ILE A 93 10.86 -2.11 8.72
C ILE A 93 10.17 -1.64 9.99
N ILE A 94 8.84 -1.63 10.03
CA ILE A 94 8.12 -1.15 11.21
C ILE A 94 8.23 -2.13 12.39
N GLY A 95 8.29 -3.44 12.12
CA GLY A 95 8.51 -4.46 13.14
C GLY A 95 9.89 -4.36 13.79
N LEU A 96 10.91 -3.85 13.09
CA LEU A 96 12.21 -3.52 13.68
C LEU A 96 12.16 -2.26 14.56
N MET A 97 11.34 -1.28 14.20
CA MET A 97 11.26 0.01 14.89
C MET A 97 10.33 0.00 16.10
N ILE A 98 9.22 -0.75 16.05
CA ILE A 98 8.21 -0.84 17.10
C ILE A 98 7.93 -2.32 17.41
N PRO A 99 8.88 -3.02 18.06
CA PRO A 99 8.69 -4.42 18.42
C PRO A 99 7.59 -4.57 19.48
N GLY A 100 6.77 -5.60 19.36
CA GLY A 100 5.76 -5.99 20.35
C GLY A 100 4.39 -5.34 20.16
N GLN A 101 4.19 -4.50 19.14
CA GLN A 101 2.89 -3.88 18.85
C GLN A 101 2.29 -4.36 17.53
N THR A 102 1.57 -5.49 17.58
CA THR A 102 0.93 -6.10 16.41
C THR A 102 -0.02 -5.16 15.67
N VAL A 103 -0.83 -4.40 16.40
CA VAL A 103 -1.86 -3.53 15.82
C VAL A 103 -1.23 -2.38 15.03
N ALA A 104 -0.18 -1.75 15.57
CA ALA A 104 0.55 -0.66 14.92
C ALA A 104 1.26 -1.14 13.63
N VAL A 105 1.87 -2.34 13.69
CA VAL A 105 2.55 -2.94 12.53
C VAL A 105 1.56 -3.28 11.41
N MET A 106 0.39 -3.83 11.75
CA MET A 106 -0.66 -4.10 10.76
C MET A 106 -1.24 -2.83 10.16
N ALA A 107 -1.47 -1.79 10.96
CA ALA A 107 -1.95 -0.50 10.45
C ALA A 107 -0.94 0.14 9.49
N PHE A 108 0.35 0.16 9.85
CA PHE A 108 1.43 0.68 8.99
C PHE A 108 1.51 -0.08 7.66
N LYS A 109 1.50 -1.41 7.72
CA LYS A 109 1.49 -2.30 6.55
C LYS A 109 0.31 -2.01 5.62
N SER A 110 -0.91 -1.99 6.15
CA SER A 110 -2.12 -1.75 5.37
C SER A 110 -2.09 -0.38 4.69
N TRP A 111 -1.68 0.65 5.42
CA TRP A 111 -1.53 2.00 4.90
C TRP A 111 -0.52 2.04 3.74
N GLY A 112 0.65 1.44 3.92
CA GLY A 112 1.73 1.48 2.93
C GLY A 112 1.38 0.72 1.65
N THR A 113 0.86 -0.50 1.80
CA THR A 113 0.51 -1.36 0.67
C THR A 113 -0.69 -0.81 -0.11
N ASN A 114 -1.75 -0.34 0.56
CA ASN A 114 -2.93 0.18 -0.13
C ASN A 114 -2.62 1.48 -0.88
N ASN A 115 -1.83 2.38 -0.30
CA ASN A 115 -1.43 3.61 -0.98
C ASN A 115 -0.55 3.34 -2.20
N ALA A 116 0.41 2.41 -2.09
CA ALA A 116 1.24 2.03 -3.23
C ALA A 116 0.40 1.42 -4.36
N ASN A 117 -0.51 0.50 -4.04
CA ASN A 117 -1.42 -0.11 -5.02
C ASN A 117 -2.32 0.94 -5.68
N GLN A 118 -2.90 1.86 -4.91
CA GLN A 118 -3.78 2.90 -5.44
C GLN A 118 -3.03 3.89 -6.34
N ALA A 119 -1.78 4.21 -6.01
CA ALA A 119 -0.92 5.06 -6.85
C ALA A 119 -0.56 4.39 -8.18
N LEU A 120 -0.24 3.09 -8.15
CA LEU A 120 0.02 2.31 -9.38
C LEU A 120 -1.24 2.17 -10.24
N ALA A 121 -2.38 1.89 -9.63
CA ALA A 121 -3.67 1.82 -10.33
C ALA A 121 -4.01 3.15 -11.01
N LEU A 122 -3.93 4.28 -10.27
CA LEU A 122 -4.16 5.61 -10.84
C LEU A 122 -3.21 5.90 -12.02
N THR A 123 -1.95 5.50 -11.91
CA THR A 123 -0.97 5.69 -13.00
C THR A 123 -1.35 4.87 -14.24
N ALA A 124 -1.80 3.64 -14.05
CA ALA A 124 -2.30 2.79 -15.13
C ALA A 124 -3.55 3.37 -15.78
N ASP A 125 -4.50 3.88 -14.97
CA ASP A 125 -5.75 4.49 -15.44
C ASP A 125 -5.50 5.79 -16.22
N LEU A 126 -4.55 6.62 -15.79
CA LEU A 126 -4.15 7.83 -16.52
C LEU A 126 -3.54 7.48 -17.87
N LYS A 127 -2.71 6.42 -17.94
CA LYS A 127 -2.13 5.94 -19.20
C LYS A 127 -3.20 5.36 -20.14
N LEU A 128 -4.16 4.60 -19.59
CA LEU A 128 -5.32 4.13 -20.35
C LEU A 128 -6.15 5.31 -20.88
N GLY A 129 -6.35 6.34 -20.06
CA GLY A 129 -7.05 7.57 -20.44
C GLY A 129 -6.39 8.30 -21.60
N GLN A 130 -5.06 8.35 -21.63
CA GLN A 130 -4.30 8.87 -22.78
C GLN A 130 -4.55 8.06 -24.06
N TYR A 131 -4.62 6.73 -23.97
CA TYR A 131 -4.90 5.87 -25.13
C TYR A 131 -6.34 6.00 -25.64
N LEU A 132 -7.30 6.20 -24.75
CA LEU A 132 -8.72 6.34 -25.08
C LEU A 132 -9.14 7.78 -25.36
N HIS A 133 -8.23 8.75 -25.22
CA HIS A 133 -8.48 10.18 -25.36
C HIS A 133 -9.60 10.71 -24.45
N ILE A 134 -9.61 10.25 -23.19
CA ILE A 134 -10.57 10.69 -22.17
C ILE A 134 -9.93 11.80 -21.33
N ALA A 135 -10.70 12.83 -21.00
CA ALA A 135 -10.25 13.95 -20.19
C ALA A 135 -9.67 13.46 -18.82
N PRO A 136 -8.49 13.95 -18.40
CA PRO A 136 -7.81 13.47 -17.19
C PRO A 136 -8.60 13.78 -15.90
N TYR A 137 -9.35 14.88 -15.88
CA TYR A 137 -10.25 15.21 -14.75
C TYR A 137 -11.30 14.12 -14.50
N SER A 138 -11.91 13.59 -15.56
CA SER A 138 -12.91 12.54 -15.46
C SER A 138 -12.31 11.24 -14.94
N MET A 139 -11.07 10.92 -15.33
CA MET A 139 -10.36 9.73 -14.85
C MET A 139 -10.07 9.79 -13.36
N VAL A 140 -9.51 10.91 -12.88
CA VAL A 140 -9.23 11.09 -11.45
C VAL A 140 -10.52 11.07 -10.63
N PHE A 141 -11.58 11.69 -11.12
CA PHE A 141 -12.88 11.71 -10.43
C PHE A 141 -13.51 10.31 -10.37
N ALA A 142 -13.48 9.57 -11.48
CA ALA A 142 -13.96 8.18 -11.53
C ALA A 142 -13.19 7.30 -10.53
N GLN A 143 -11.87 7.46 -10.46
CA GLN A 143 -11.04 6.72 -9.52
C GLN A 143 -11.36 7.07 -8.07
N PHE A 144 -11.48 8.36 -7.77
CA PHE A 144 -11.84 8.82 -6.43
C PHE A 144 -13.19 8.25 -5.99
N TRP A 145 -14.20 8.31 -6.86
CA TRP A 145 -15.52 7.77 -6.59
C TRP A 145 -15.51 6.24 -6.42
N GLY A 146 -14.76 5.54 -7.27
CA GLY A 146 -14.56 4.09 -7.19
C GLY A 146 -13.93 3.66 -5.87
N THR A 147 -12.85 4.33 -5.45
CA THR A 147 -12.19 4.07 -4.16
C THR A 147 -13.11 4.38 -2.98
N PHE A 148 -13.87 5.48 -3.04
CA PHE A 148 -14.81 5.84 -2.00
C PHE A 148 -15.91 4.78 -1.83
N LEU A 149 -16.54 4.36 -2.94
CA LEU A 149 -17.55 3.31 -2.92
C LEU A 149 -16.98 1.98 -2.42
N ASN A 150 -15.77 1.62 -2.86
CA ASN A 150 -15.08 0.42 -2.39
C ASN A 150 -14.85 0.46 -0.88
N ALA A 151 -14.41 1.60 -0.33
CA ALA A 151 -14.20 1.76 1.11
C ALA A 151 -15.49 1.57 1.91
N VAL A 152 -16.61 2.15 1.45
CA VAL A 152 -17.92 2.01 2.11
C VAL A 152 -18.43 0.56 2.04
N CYS A 153 -18.44 -0.04 0.85
CA CYS A 153 -18.93 -1.41 0.65
C CYS A 153 -18.06 -2.43 1.40
N SER A 154 -16.74 -2.29 1.35
CA SER A 154 -15.81 -3.21 2.04
C SER A 154 -15.94 -3.10 3.56
N THR A 155 -16.07 -1.89 4.09
CA THR A 155 -16.29 -1.67 5.53
C THR A 155 -17.63 -2.23 5.98
N GLY A 156 -18.70 -2.00 5.21
CA GLY A 156 -20.02 -2.54 5.51
C GLY A 156 -20.07 -4.07 5.47
N ALA A 157 -19.41 -4.68 4.48
CA ALA A 157 -19.29 -6.14 4.40
C ALA A 157 -18.52 -6.71 5.60
N CYS A 158 -17.40 -6.09 5.98
CA CYS A 158 -16.63 -6.50 7.15
C CYS A 158 -17.46 -6.40 8.44
N TRP A 159 -18.17 -5.29 8.64
CA TRP A 159 -19.05 -5.09 9.79
C TRP A 159 -20.16 -6.14 9.85
N TYR A 160 -20.83 -6.42 8.73
CA TYR A 160 -21.85 -7.45 8.65
C TYR A 160 -21.28 -8.83 9.01
N MET A 161 -20.10 -9.17 8.49
CA MET A 161 -19.46 -10.45 8.79
C MET A 161 -19.08 -10.59 10.26
N MET A 162 -18.65 -9.52 10.93
CA MET A 162 -18.27 -9.58 12.34
C MET A 162 -19.47 -9.75 13.28
N PHE A 163 -20.61 -9.14 12.98
CA PHE A 163 -21.74 -9.07 13.92
C PHE A 163 -22.91 -10.01 13.57
N HIS A 164 -23.07 -10.44 12.31
CA HIS A 164 -24.20 -11.25 11.87
C HIS A 164 -23.84 -12.69 11.45
N SER A 165 -22.56 -13.03 11.28
CA SER A 165 -22.19 -14.33 10.71
C SER A 165 -22.29 -15.55 11.63
N GLY A 166 -22.49 -15.39 12.95
CA GLY A 166 -22.79 -16.51 13.86
C GLY A 166 -21.93 -17.78 13.65
N SER A 167 -22.56 -18.97 13.73
CA SER A 167 -21.93 -20.29 13.56
C SER A 167 -21.61 -20.68 12.11
N LEU A 168 -21.92 -19.86 11.11
CA LEU A 168 -21.56 -20.14 9.69
C LEU A 168 -20.04 -20.23 9.47
N LEU A 169 -19.25 -19.67 10.41
CA LEU A 169 -17.80 -19.55 10.35
C LEU A 169 -17.04 -20.74 10.97
N LEU A 170 -17.72 -21.60 11.75
CA LEU A 170 -17.08 -22.65 12.57
C LEU A 170 -17.41 -24.08 12.12
N THR A 171 -18.37 -24.28 11.21
CA THR A 171 -18.99 -25.60 10.99
C THR A 171 -18.79 -26.19 9.58
N GLY A 172 -18.14 -25.49 8.64
CA GLY A 172 -17.95 -26.01 7.28
C GLY A 172 -16.62 -25.61 6.61
N PRO A 173 -16.04 -26.47 5.75
CA PRO A 173 -14.80 -26.20 5.02
C PRO A 173 -14.93 -25.12 3.92
N ASP A 174 -16.15 -24.71 3.56
CA ASP A 174 -16.42 -23.97 2.32
C ASP A 174 -16.33 -22.44 2.44
N TRP A 175 -16.42 -21.88 3.65
CA TRP A 175 -16.37 -20.43 3.90
C TRP A 175 -15.29 -20.05 4.93
N GLN A 176 -14.03 -20.30 4.57
CA GLN A 176 -12.87 -19.89 5.40
C GLN A 176 -12.34 -18.52 5.01
N TYR A 177 -12.06 -17.67 6.01
CA TYR A 177 -11.46 -16.35 5.86
C TYR A 177 -9.92 -16.43 5.86
N ALA A 178 -9.38 -17.26 4.95
CA ALA A 178 -7.94 -17.51 4.84
C ALA A 178 -7.12 -16.21 4.70
N GLY A 179 -7.62 -15.23 3.94
CA GLY A 179 -6.97 -13.92 3.80
C GLY A 179 -6.85 -13.15 5.12
N PHE A 180 -7.92 -13.12 5.93
CA PHE A 180 -7.89 -12.46 7.24
C PHE A 180 -7.03 -13.24 8.26
N GLN A 181 -7.03 -14.58 8.19
CA GLN A 181 -6.17 -15.41 9.04
C GLN A 181 -4.68 -15.23 8.72
N VAL A 182 -4.33 -15.11 7.44
CA VAL A 182 -2.95 -14.80 7.01
C VAL A 182 -2.58 -13.39 7.46
N PHE A 183 -3.49 -12.42 7.33
CA PHE A 183 -3.24 -11.06 7.80
C PHE A 183 -3.01 -11.01 9.32
N TYR A 184 -3.84 -11.70 10.10
CA TYR A 184 -3.69 -11.80 11.55
C TYR A 184 -2.41 -12.55 11.97
N SER A 185 -2.13 -13.69 11.34
CA SER A 185 -0.92 -14.49 11.60
C SER A 185 0.36 -13.72 11.26
N ALA A 186 0.36 -12.97 10.15
CA ALA A 186 1.47 -12.09 9.78
C ALA A 186 1.70 -10.99 10.83
N GLY A 187 0.63 -10.43 11.39
CA GLY A 187 0.72 -9.52 12.54
C GLY A 187 1.37 -10.15 13.77
N GLY A 188 1.06 -11.40 14.07
CA GLY A 188 1.73 -12.15 15.13
C GLY A 188 3.23 -12.31 14.87
N ILE A 189 3.62 -12.70 13.65
CA ILE A 189 5.02 -12.94 13.27
C ILE A 189 5.83 -11.65 13.29
N TRP A 190 5.37 -10.64 12.56
CA TRP A 190 6.16 -9.42 12.34
C TRP A 190 5.97 -8.35 13.42
N GLY A 191 4.81 -8.33 14.08
CA GLY A 191 4.49 -7.37 15.13
C GLY A 191 4.74 -7.88 16.54
N ALA A 192 4.21 -9.06 16.90
CA ALA A 192 4.33 -9.58 18.27
C ALA A 192 5.73 -10.16 18.56
N ILE A 193 6.28 -10.96 17.64
CA ILE A 193 7.63 -11.54 17.79
C ILE A 193 8.70 -10.52 17.37
N GLY A 194 8.47 -9.84 16.24
CA GLY A 194 9.38 -8.86 15.67
C GLY A 194 10.54 -9.50 14.90
N PRO A 195 11.03 -8.89 13.81
CA PRO A 195 12.13 -9.41 13.01
C PRO A 195 13.43 -9.60 13.80
N GLN A 196 13.65 -8.81 14.86
CA GLN A 196 14.83 -8.92 15.72
C GLN A 196 14.92 -10.28 16.45
N ARG A 197 13.78 -10.91 16.78
CA ARG A 197 13.77 -12.25 17.40
C ARG A 197 13.84 -13.39 16.37
N PHE A 198 13.58 -13.11 15.09
CA PHE A 198 13.76 -14.07 14.00
C PHE A 198 15.19 -14.06 13.45
N PHE A 199 15.77 -12.88 13.23
CA PHE A 199 17.06 -12.69 12.55
C PHE A 199 18.19 -12.13 13.42
N GLY A 200 17.94 -11.84 14.71
CA GLY A 200 18.96 -11.41 15.66
C GLY A 200 19.75 -12.57 16.28
N CYS A 201 20.85 -12.26 16.98
CA CYS A 201 21.77 -13.21 17.63
C CYS A 201 21.12 -14.13 18.71
N LEU A 202 19.88 -13.82 19.11
CA LEU A 202 19.07 -14.61 20.06
C LEU A 202 17.88 -15.32 19.39
N GLY A 203 17.81 -15.33 18.05
CA GLY A 203 16.74 -15.98 17.30
C GLY A 203 16.98 -17.45 17.05
N VAL A 204 15.88 -18.23 16.95
CA VAL A 204 15.87 -19.68 16.67
C VAL A 204 16.68 -20.04 15.41
N SER A 205 16.85 -19.11 14.47
CA SER A 205 17.70 -19.28 13.30
C SER A 205 19.20 -19.34 13.61
N THR A 206 19.70 -18.73 14.70
CA THR A 206 21.10 -18.91 15.12
C THR A 206 21.30 -20.31 15.74
N SER A 207 20.32 -20.85 16.47
CA SER A 207 20.39 -22.23 16.98
C SER A 207 20.30 -23.28 15.86
N LEU A 208 19.58 -23.01 14.77
CA LEU A 208 19.55 -23.89 13.59
C LEU A 208 20.81 -23.77 12.71
N CYS A 209 21.36 -22.56 12.55
CA CYS A 209 22.63 -22.36 11.84
C CYS A 209 23.86 -22.84 12.64
N ILE A 210 23.81 -22.84 13.97
CA ILE A 210 24.84 -23.45 14.83
C ILE A 210 24.61 -24.97 14.96
N GLY A 211 23.36 -25.43 14.98
CA GLY A 211 23.00 -26.86 15.02
C GLY A 211 23.44 -27.65 13.78
N ALA A 212 23.58 -27.00 12.63
CA ALA A 212 24.14 -27.62 11.43
C ALA A 212 25.68 -27.67 11.39
N LYS A 213 26.38 -27.02 12.35
CA LYS A 213 27.85 -27.11 12.46
C LYS A 213 28.35 -28.16 13.47
N ASN A 214 27.47 -28.76 14.28
CA ASN A 214 27.83 -29.81 15.24
C ASN A 214 27.19 -31.17 14.92
N GLY A 215 27.00 -31.49 13.64
CA GLY A 215 26.74 -32.84 13.17
C GLY A 215 28.05 -33.59 12.92
N SER A 216 28.80 -33.87 13.98
CA SER A 216 29.94 -34.79 13.98
C SER A 216 30.16 -35.27 15.42
N ILE A 217 29.43 -36.33 15.76
CA ILE A 217 29.70 -37.52 16.61
C ILE A 217 28.36 -38.00 17.15
#